data_AF-A0A845D6Q2-F1
#
_entry.id   AF-A0A845D6Q2-F1
#
_cell.length_a   1.000
_cell.length_b   1.000
_cell.length_c   1.000
_cell.angle_alpha   90.00
_cell.angle_beta   90.00
_cell.angle_gamma   90.00
#
_symmetry.space_group_name_H-M   'P 1'
#
loop_
_entity.id
_entity.type
_entity.pdbx_description
1 polymer ?
#
loop_
_entity_poly.entity_id
_entity_poly.type
_entity_poly.pdbx_seq_one_letter_code
_entity_poly.pdbx_strand_id
1 'polypeptide(L)'
;MKKLSKITTSSTAEYFAKNLQQVGFSSPVKAVLTTLKEAMDNSLDACEEARLLPEITVEIKRAKSAIHSNSKTTNKKTSPPEEKEKSESTTTGVSGKNTELIEVSVEDNGPGLKMEDLPKVFGEYLASSKFGKGRCSRGQQGIGISAATTWAQLTNASGVEVISKTTDMKKAIKVTVDVDIKRNRGLIKKKETIKWDKPHGLHALFRIVGRIQLKGDGGLITYLEGTALVNPHLTLHYKLADKEWRHIEKVSKEPPVIPPATLPHPHTMKLGEFISHAHLFDKVALSVFLKTGFSKISKKTLDDFLKNGLPSSLLKKKVQSFTDIEYKKIFQVIQKTEMANPTTRSVLTVGEEALSHSIQRIGEVDFFSVITRKPRICDNKPVVVETAVARLLEKSPASENIVVRLMRFANRVPLQFDKSACAI
;
A
#
# COMPACT_ATOMS: atom_id res chain seq x y z
N MET A 1 49.59 -2.66 5.31
CA MET A 1 48.64 -1.60 4.90
C MET A 1 47.22 -2.12 5.02
N LYS A 2 46.40 -1.62 5.96
CA LYS A 2 44.96 -1.96 6.01
C LYS A 2 44.31 -1.39 4.75
N LYS A 3 43.77 -2.25 3.87
CA LYS A 3 42.95 -1.82 2.72
C LYS A 3 41.84 -0.91 3.27
N LEU A 4 41.88 0.39 2.96
CA LEU A 4 40.76 1.28 3.24
C LEU A 4 39.52 0.68 2.56
N SER A 5 38.45 0.49 3.32
CA SER A 5 37.18 0.01 2.79
C SER A 5 36.70 0.99 1.70
N LYS A 6 36.45 0.46 0.51
CA LYS A 6 35.98 1.25 -0.63
C LYS A 6 34.53 1.68 -0.36
N ILE A 7 34.21 2.96 -0.52
CA ILE A 7 32.83 3.46 -0.42
C ILE A 7 31.99 2.77 -1.51
N THR A 8 30.85 2.20 -1.13
CA THR A 8 29.91 1.54 -2.04
C THR A 8 28.56 2.27 -2.03
N THR A 9 27.90 2.33 -3.19
CA THR A 9 26.55 2.88 -3.35
C THR A 9 25.56 1.74 -3.54
N SER A 10 24.32 1.96 -3.10
CA SER A 10 23.23 0.99 -3.19
C SER A 10 22.04 1.65 -3.88
N SER A 11 21.36 0.91 -4.75
CA SER A 11 20.10 1.37 -5.33
C SER A 11 18.98 1.36 -4.26
N THR A 12 17.85 2.02 -4.55
CA THR A 12 16.63 1.93 -3.73
C THR A 12 16.11 0.51 -3.60
N ALA A 13 16.07 -0.24 -4.70
CA ALA A 13 15.64 -1.64 -4.67
C ALA A 13 16.61 -2.50 -3.85
N GLU A 14 17.91 -2.26 -3.92
CA GLU A 14 18.91 -2.95 -3.12
C GLU A 14 18.78 -2.63 -1.62
N TYR A 15 18.49 -1.37 -1.28
CA TYR A 15 18.20 -1.00 0.10
C TYR A 15 16.99 -1.75 0.64
N PHE A 16 15.86 -1.73 -0.08
CA PHE A 16 14.65 -2.40 0.38
C PHE A 16 14.78 -3.92 0.38
N ALA A 17 15.44 -4.52 -0.61
CA ALA A 17 15.71 -5.96 -0.64
C ALA A 17 16.49 -6.44 0.59
N LYS A 18 17.42 -5.62 1.09
CA LYS A 18 18.17 -5.87 2.33
C LYS A 18 17.39 -5.55 3.62
N ASN A 19 16.33 -4.76 3.52
CA ASN A 19 15.57 -4.24 4.66
C ASN A 19 14.06 -4.51 4.54
N LEU A 20 13.66 -5.66 3.99
CA LEU A 20 12.26 -5.98 3.70
C LEU A 20 11.38 -6.01 4.97
N GLN A 21 11.97 -6.16 6.15
CA GLN A 21 11.27 -6.00 7.43
C GLN A 21 10.62 -4.61 7.60
N GLN A 22 11.22 -3.54 7.05
CA GLN A 22 10.69 -2.18 7.14
C GLN A 22 9.41 -1.99 6.32
N VAL A 23 9.19 -2.85 5.32
CA VAL A 23 8.05 -2.78 4.39
C VAL A 23 7.06 -3.92 4.62
N GLY A 24 7.10 -4.54 5.80
CA GLY A 24 6.07 -5.49 6.25
C GLY A 24 6.37 -6.97 5.96
N PHE A 25 7.59 -7.31 5.55
CA PHE A 25 8.03 -8.70 5.30
C PHE A 25 8.95 -9.22 6.42
N SER A 26 8.63 -8.91 7.67
CA SER A 26 9.47 -9.27 8.83
C SER A 26 9.25 -10.70 9.34
N SER A 27 8.20 -11.39 8.90
CA SER A 27 7.91 -12.79 9.28
C SER A 27 7.15 -13.51 8.17
N PRO A 28 7.16 -14.86 8.13
CA PRO A 28 6.45 -15.63 7.10
C PRO A 28 4.92 -15.39 7.07
N VAL A 29 4.31 -15.09 8.22
CA VAL A 29 2.88 -14.73 8.29
C VAL A 29 2.64 -13.34 7.74
N LYS A 30 3.46 -12.37 8.17
CA LYS A 30 3.37 -10.98 7.71
C LYS A 30 3.62 -10.90 6.20
N ALA A 31 4.55 -11.68 5.64
CA ALA A 31 4.82 -11.71 4.21
C ALA A 31 3.59 -12.06 3.35
N VAL A 32 2.83 -13.10 3.75
CA VAL A 32 1.60 -13.50 3.03
C VAL A 32 0.54 -12.42 3.14
N LEU A 33 0.30 -11.91 4.36
CA LEU A 33 -0.70 -10.86 4.57
C LEU A 33 -0.34 -9.56 3.85
N THR A 34 0.92 -9.11 3.93
CA THR A 34 1.39 -7.90 3.25
C THR A 34 1.27 -8.05 1.75
N THR A 35 1.63 -9.20 1.17
CA THR A 35 1.45 -9.46 -0.26
C THR A 35 -0.02 -9.35 -0.68
N LEU A 36 -0.92 -10.01 0.06
CA LEU A 36 -2.36 -9.91 -0.17
C LEU A 36 -2.84 -8.45 -0.06
N LYS A 37 -2.41 -7.76 1.00
CA LYS A 37 -2.82 -6.39 1.30
C LYS A 37 -2.43 -5.44 0.17
N GLU A 38 -1.19 -5.47 -0.28
CA GLU A 38 -0.71 -4.57 -1.33
C GLU A 38 -1.38 -4.85 -2.68
N ALA A 39 -1.69 -6.11 -2.99
CA ALA A 39 -2.44 -6.48 -4.19
C ALA A 39 -3.92 -6.02 -4.10
N MET A 40 -4.58 -6.23 -2.96
CA MET A 40 -5.96 -5.80 -2.69
C MET A 40 -6.10 -4.27 -2.72
N ASP A 41 -5.21 -3.55 -2.04
CA ASP A 41 -5.25 -2.08 -1.95
C ASP A 41 -5.07 -1.45 -3.35
N ASN A 42 -4.18 -2.00 -4.18
CA ASN A 42 -4.01 -1.55 -5.56
C ASN A 42 -5.21 -1.86 -6.45
N SER A 43 -5.82 -3.04 -6.29
CA SER A 43 -7.03 -3.44 -7.01
C SER A 43 -8.20 -2.50 -6.71
N LEU A 44 -8.43 -2.20 -5.42
CA LEU A 44 -9.46 -1.27 -4.96
C LEU A 44 -9.22 0.15 -5.48
N ASP A 45 -8.00 0.66 -5.33
CA ASP A 45 -7.67 2.01 -5.82
C ASP A 45 -7.85 2.10 -7.35
N ALA A 46 -7.46 1.07 -8.12
CA ALA A 46 -7.62 1.06 -9.58
C ALA A 46 -9.09 1.06 -10.02
N CYS A 47 -9.94 0.27 -9.36
CA CYS A 47 -11.38 0.24 -9.64
C CYS A 47 -12.04 1.58 -9.30
N GLU A 48 -11.76 2.13 -8.12
CA GLU A 48 -12.37 3.38 -7.67
C GLU A 48 -11.92 4.57 -8.50
N GLU A 49 -10.64 4.63 -8.90
CA GLU A 49 -10.13 5.68 -9.80
C GLU A 49 -10.80 5.63 -11.19
N ALA A 50 -11.17 4.44 -11.65
CA ALA A 50 -11.94 4.24 -12.88
C ALA A 50 -13.47 4.36 -12.69
N ARG A 51 -13.95 4.69 -11.48
CA ARG A 51 -15.38 4.73 -11.10
C ARG A 51 -16.13 3.41 -11.34
N LEU A 52 -15.44 2.29 -11.16
CA LEU A 52 -15.99 0.95 -11.24
C LEU A 52 -16.33 0.44 -9.83
N LEU A 53 -17.39 -0.35 -9.72
CA LEU A 53 -17.67 -1.13 -8.51
C LEU A 53 -16.72 -2.33 -8.49
N PRO A 54 -15.81 -2.43 -7.49
CA PRO A 54 -14.80 -3.47 -7.47
C PRO A 54 -15.44 -4.83 -7.26
N GLU A 55 -15.10 -5.76 -8.14
CA GLU A 55 -15.33 -7.19 -8.01
C GLU A 55 -13.96 -7.85 -7.97
N ILE A 56 -13.58 -8.33 -6.79
CA ILE A 56 -12.23 -8.86 -6.54
C ILE A 56 -12.31 -10.32 -6.15
N THR A 57 -11.48 -11.14 -6.81
CA THR A 57 -11.32 -12.56 -6.49
C THR A 57 -9.95 -12.80 -5.87
N VAL A 58 -9.92 -13.42 -4.70
CA VAL A 58 -8.70 -13.76 -3.96
C VAL A 58 -8.59 -15.26 -3.80
N GLU A 59 -7.49 -15.85 -4.27
CA GLU A 59 -7.16 -17.24 -3.99
C GLU A 59 -5.79 -17.31 -3.31
N ILE A 60 -5.74 -17.89 -2.12
CA ILE A 60 -4.47 -18.17 -1.43
C ILE A 60 -4.39 -19.66 -1.19
N LYS A 61 -3.37 -20.33 -1.74
CA LYS A 61 -3.22 -21.78 -1.61
C LYS A 61 -1.76 -22.19 -1.43
N ARG A 62 -1.57 -23.40 -0.93
CA ARG A 62 -0.24 -24.03 -0.90
C ARG A 62 0.12 -24.47 -2.31
N ALA A 63 1.29 -24.06 -2.79
CA ALA A 63 1.79 -24.56 -4.06
C ALA A 63 2.13 -26.05 -3.92
N LYS A 64 1.79 -26.86 -4.92
CA LYS A 64 2.30 -28.23 -5.01
C LYS A 64 3.78 -28.13 -5.37
N SER A 65 4.68 -28.37 -4.42
CA SER A 65 6.10 -28.53 -4.73
C SER A 65 6.25 -29.63 -5.76
N ALA A 66 6.85 -29.33 -6.92
CA ALA A 66 7.20 -30.30 -7.97
C ALA A 66 8.29 -31.32 -7.53
N ILE A 67 8.56 -31.46 -6.23
CA ILE A 67 9.71 -32.17 -5.67
C ILE A 67 9.34 -33.56 -5.13
N HIS A 68 8.06 -33.95 -5.06
CA HIS A 68 7.64 -35.25 -4.47
C HIS A 68 7.16 -36.33 -5.46
N SER A 69 7.51 -36.22 -6.75
CA SER A 69 7.32 -37.32 -7.71
C SER A 69 8.65 -37.77 -8.30
N ASN A 70 9.49 -38.44 -7.48
CA ASN A 70 10.44 -39.47 -7.92
C ASN A 70 11.23 -40.01 -6.72
N SER A 71 10.62 -40.93 -5.96
CA SER A 71 11.36 -41.91 -5.17
C SER A 71 10.51 -43.15 -4.89
N LYS A 72 10.32 -43.96 -5.93
CA LYS A 72 10.08 -45.40 -5.77
C LYS A 72 11.11 -46.14 -6.60
N THR A 73 12.22 -46.52 -5.98
CA THR A 73 12.84 -47.86 -6.14
C THR A 73 14.04 -48.06 -5.20
N THR A 74 13.92 -49.12 -4.39
CA THR A 74 14.94 -50.13 -3.98
C THR A 74 16.10 -49.79 -3.01
N ASN A 75 15.91 -50.25 -1.77
CA ASN A 75 16.69 -51.25 -1.02
C ASN A 75 18.12 -50.99 -0.44
N LYS A 76 18.16 -51.03 0.92
CA LYS A 76 18.92 -51.93 1.84
C LYS A 76 20.26 -51.48 2.47
N LYS A 77 20.23 -51.36 3.83
CA LYS A 77 21.22 -51.71 4.92
C LYS A 77 22.65 -51.11 4.85
N THR A 78 23.36 -50.63 5.89
CA THR A 78 23.48 -50.95 7.34
C THR A 78 24.42 -49.92 8.06
N SER A 79 24.08 -49.48 9.29
CA SER A 79 24.86 -49.05 10.52
C SER A 79 26.34 -48.55 10.52
N PRO A 80 26.89 -47.92 11.60
CA PRO A 80 26.39 -47.02 12.69
C PRO A 80 27.24 -45.70 12.83
N PRO A 81 27.09 -44.82 13.87
CA PRO A 81 27.56 -43.42 13.83
C PRO A 81 28.92 -43.17 14.54
N GLU A 82 29.71 -42.23 14.01
CA GLU A 82 30.87 -41.63 14.69
C GLU A 82 30.80 -40.09 14.69
N GLU A 83 31.29 -39.52 15.80
CA GLU A 83 31.22 -38.11 16.19
C GLU A 83 32.30 -37.21 15.54
N LYS A 84 32.07 -35.89 15.69
CA LYS A 84 32.94 -34.71 15.48
C LYS A 84 32.94 -34.18 14.03
N GLU A 85 32.89 -32.88 13.75
CA GLU A 85 33.41 -31.73 14.48
C GLU A 85 32.75 -30.43 14.00
N LYS A 86 32.67 -29.42 14.90
CA LYS A 86 32.09 -28.10 14.63
C LYS A 86 32.96 -27.30 13.66
N SER A 87 32.35 -26.75 12.62
CA SER A 87 32.84 -25.53 11.96
C SER A 87 31.68 -24.58 11.69
N GLU A 88 31.68 -23.46 12.41
CA GLU A 88 30.74 -22.35 12.25
C GLU A 88 31.03 -21.63 10.92
N SER A 89 30.07 -21.68 10.00
CA SER A 89 29.96 -20.70 8.92
C SER A 89 28.60 -20.03 9.00
N THR A 90 28.65 -18.72 9.24
CA THR A 90 27.51 -17.83 9.43
C THR A 90 26.78 -17.66 8.09
N THR A 91 25.78 -18.50 7.86
CA THR A 91 24.72 -18.26 6.89
C THR A 91 23.43 -18.03 7.65
N THR A 92 22.90 -16.81 7.56
CA THR A 92 21.57 -16.44 8.01
C THR A 92 20.51 -17.07 7.09
N GLY A 93 20.44 -18.41 7.11
CA GLY A 93 19.35 -19.18 6.55
C GLY A 93 18.22 -19.22 7.56
N VAL A 94 17.03 -18.78 7.16
CA VAL A 94 15.81 -18.93 7.95
C VAL A 94 15.49 -20.42 8.06
N SER A 95 16.00 -21.09 9.08
CA SER A 95 15.63 -22.46 9.46
C SER A 95 14.32 -22.44 10.25
N GLY A 96 13.20 -22.22 9.54
CA GLY A 96 11.85 -22.32 10.10
C GLY A 96 11.17 -23.61 9.67
N LYS A 97 11.02 -24.58 10.59
CA LYS A 97 10.34 -25.89 10.37
C LYS A 97 8.84 -25.81 9.96
N ASN A 98 8.30 -24.67 9.53
CA ASN A 98 6.86 -24.50 9.28
C ASN A 98 6.51 -23.42 8.22
N THR A 99 7.35 -23.28 7.20
CA THR A 99 7.11 -22.38 6.05
C THR A 99 6.98 -23.18 4.78
N GLU A 100 6.07 -22.77 3.91
CA GLU A 100 5.71 -23.47 2.67
C GLU A 100 5.71 -22.48 1.51
N LEU A 101 5.77 -23.00 0.28
CA LEU A 101 5.55 -22.17 -0.90
C LEU A 101 4.04 -21.89 -1.02
N ILE A 102 3.68 -20.62 -0.97
CA ILE A 102 2.30 -20.13 -1.01
C ILE A 102 2.09 -19.35 -2.31
N GLU A 103 0.97 -19.64 -2.97
CA GLU A 103 0.45 -18.84 -4.08
C GLU A 103 -0.56 -17.83 -3.54
N VAL A 104 -0.31 -16.54 -3.78
CA VAL A 104 -1.23 -15.44 -3.48
C VAL A 104 -1.70 -14.85 -4.79
N SER A 105 -2.97 -15.08 -5.12
CA SER A 105 -3.63 -14.65 -6.35
C SER A 105 -4.68 -13.60 -6.03
N VAL A 106 -4.63 -12.46 -6.70
CA VAL A 106 -5.66 -11.41 -6.64
C VAL A 106 -6.04 -11.01 -8.06
N GLU A 107 -7.34 -11.05 -8.35
CA GLU A 107 -7.92 -10.65 -9.63
C GLU A 107 -8.95 -9.55 -9.41
N ASP A 108 -8.92 -8.52 -10.24
CA ASP A 108 -9.87 -7.42 -10.22
C ASP A 108 -10.54 -7.19 -11.58
N ASN A 109 -11.66 -6.47 -11.54
CA ASN A 109 -12.38 -5.95 -12.70
C ASN A 109 -12.00 -4.49 -13.01
N GLY A 110 -10.81 -4.04 -12.61
CA GLY A 110 -10.32 -2.68 -12.87
C GLY A 110 -10.00 -2.42 -14.35
N PRO A 111 -9.46 -1.25 -14.69
CA PRO A 111 -9.17 -0.87 -16.08
C PRO A 111 -8.04 -1.68 -16.73
N GLY A 112 -7.30 -2.48 -15.96
CA GLY A 112 -6.07 -3.12 -16.39
C GLY A 112 -4.91 -2.14 -16.56
N LEU A 113 -3.74 -2.67 -16.88
CA LEU A 113 -2.51 -1.93 -17.17
C LEU A 113 -2.00 -2.24 -18.58
N LYS A 114 -1.43 -1.21 -19.24
CA LYS A 114 -0.72 -1.37 -20.51
C LYS A 114 0.64 -2.03 -20.28
N MET A 115 1.19 -2.62 -21.34
CA MET A 115 2.50 -3.31 -21.30
C MET A 115 3.63 -2.45 -20.74
N GLU A 116 3.63 -1.16 -21.09
CA GLU A 116 4.64 -0.18 -20.69
C GLU A 116 4.61 0.14 -19.19
N ASP A 117 3.45 0.03 -18.54
CA ASP A 117 3.28 0.35 -17.13
C ASP A 117 3.59 -0.84 -16.21
N LEU A 118 3.40 -2.08 -16.68
CA LEU A 118 3.63 -3.30 -15.91
C LEU A 118 5.02 -3.37 -15.23
N PRO A 119 6.16 -3.18 -15.91
CA PRO A 119 7.46 -3.23 -15.27
C PRO A 119 7.65 -2.10 -14.24
N LYS A 120 7.06 -0.93 -14.48
CA LYS A 120 7.15 0.21 -13.58
C LYS A 120 6.33 0.00 -12.31
N VAL A 121 5.11 -0.52 -12.43
CA VAL A 121 4.22 -0.75 -11.29
C VAL A 121 4.72 -1.90 -10.40
N PHE A 122 5.15 -3.01 -10.99
CA PHE A 122 5.48 -4.22 -10.23
C PHE A 122 6.97 -4.39 -9.92
N GLY A 123 7.86 -3.64 -10.56
CA GLY A 123 9.30 -3.85 -10.46
C GLY A 123 10.15 -2.60 -10.24
N GLU A 124 9.56 -1.42 -10.06
CA GLU A 124 10.28 -0.20 -9.71
C GLU A 124 9.83 0.31 -8.34
N TYR A 125 10.77 0.56 -7.44
CA TYR A 125 10.49 1.19 -6.15
C TYR A 125 10.39 2.70 -6.31
N LEU A 126 9.48 3.30 -5.53
CA LEU A 126 9.17 4.74 -5.56
C LEU A 126 8.56 5.21 -6.90
N ALA A 127 8.02 4.27 -7.67
CA ALA A 127 7.22 4.56 -8.85
C ALA A 127 5.73 4.45 -8.49
N SER A 128 5.00 5.57 -8.56
CA SER A 128 3.57 5.57 -8.27
C SER A 128 2.85 6.71 -8.97
N SER A 129 1.65 6.43 -9.48
CA SER A 129 0.71 7.44 -9.96
C SER A 129 0.08 8.26 -8.82
N LYS A 130 0.27 7.86 -7.56
CA LYS A 130 -0.33 8.45 -6.35
C LYS A 130 0.61 9.45 -5.65
N PHE A 131 1.88 9.48 -6.04
CA PHE A 131 2.91 10.32 -5.42
C PHE A 131 2.58 11.81 -5.57
N GLY A 132 2.71 12.58 -4.47
CA GLY A 132 2.57 14.04 -4.49
C GLY A 132 1.16 14.59 -4.74
N LYS A 133 0.12 13.75 -4.88
CA LYS A 133 -1.23 14.20 -5.27
C LYS A 133 -2.10 14.79 -4.15
N GLY A 134 -1.58 14.91 -2.91
CA GLY A 134 -2.29 15.57 -1.80
C GLY A 134 -3.74 15.10 -1.59
N ARG A 135 -4.03 13.84 -1.91
CA ARG A 135 -5.36 13.21 -1.82
C ARG A 135 -5.28 11.94 -0.97
N CYS A 136 -6.39 11.60 -0.31
CA CYS A 136 -6.51 10.35 0.42
C CYS A 136 -6.36 9.15 -0.54
N SER A 137 -5.50 8.19 -0.17
CA SER A 137 -5.29 6.93 -0.90
C SER A 137 -4.83 5.85 0.09
N ARG A 138 -4.99 4.57 -0.28
CA ARG A 138 -4.57 3.43 0.57
C ARG A 138 -3.04 3.31 0.60
N GLY A 139 -2.41 3.31 -0.59
CA GLY A 139 -0.96 3.29 -0.76
C GLY A 139 -0.40 4.62 -1.29
N GLN A 140 0.64 5.17 -0.64
CA GLN A 140 1.16 6.51 -0.97
C GLN A 140 2.52 6.51 -1.68
N GLN A 141 3.42 5.59 -1.32
CA GLN A 141 4.86 5.73 -1.64
C GLN A 141 5.33 4.90 -2.85
N GLY A 142 4.53 3.96 -3.38
CA GLY A 142 4.94 3.12 -4.51
C GLY A 142 6.02 2.09 -4.16
N ILE A 143 5.89 1.46 -2.99
CA ILE A 143 6.89 0.51 -2.45
C ILE A 143 6.30 -0.90 -2.32
N GLY A 144 5.05 -1.01 -1.86
CA GLY A 144 4.50 -2.27 -1.35
C GLY A 144 4.45 -3.41 -2.36
N ILE A 145 3.88 -3.18 -3.55
CA ILE A 145 3.76 -4.24 -4.55
C ILE A 145 5.13 -4.66 -5.13
N SER A 146 6.05 -3.71 -5.34
CA SER A 146 7.44 -3.99 -5.75
C SER A 146 8.20 -4.78 -4.67
N ALA A 147 7.90 -4.56 -3.38
CA ALA A 147 8.42 -5.36 -2.28
C ALA A 147 7.85 -6.79 -2.27
N ALA A 148 6.57 -6.97 -2.60
CA ALA A 148 5.99 -8.30 -2.78
C ALA A 148 6.65 -9.07 -3.95
N THR A 149 6.87 -8.40 -5.09
CA THR A 149 7.60 -8.97 -6.24
C THR A 149 9.02 -9.37 -5.84
N THR A 150 9.73 -8.50 -5.11
CA THR A 150 11.10 -8.76 -4.63
C THR A 150 11.12 -9.92 -3.64
N TRP A 151 10.15 -10.03 -2.75
CA TRP A 151 10.05 -11.17 -1.83
C TRP A 151 9.81 -12.49 -2.57
N ALA A 152 8.96 -12.50 -3.59
CA ALA A 152 8.77 -13.67 -4.45
C ALA A 152 10.07 -14.06 -5.17
N GLN A 153 10.81 -13.08 -5.69
CA GLN A 153 12.09 -13.31 -6.36
C GLN A 153 13.15 -13.87 -5.39
N LEU A 154 13.23 -13.34 -4.17
CA LEU A 154 14.21 -13.78 -3.18
C LEU A 154 13.87 -15.15 -2.58
N THR A 155 12.58 -15.48 -2.42
CA THR A 155 12.15 -16.71 -1.74
C THR A 155 11.84 -17.87 -2.67
N ASN A 156 11.47 -17.61 -3.92
CA ASN A 156 11.06 -18.63 -4.89
C ASN A 156 11.75 -18.47 -6.27
N ALA A 157 12.72 -17.57 -6.40
CA ALA A 157 13.41 -17.30 -7.68
C ALA A 157 12.45 -16.95 -8.84
N SER A 158 11.26 -16.42 -8.52
CA SER A 158 10.24 -16.01 -9.48
C SER A 158 9.68 -14.66 -9.07
N GLY A 159 9.59 -13.70 -9.98
CA GLY A 159 8.82 -12.48 -9.74
C GLY A 159 7.31 -12.72 -9.74
N VAL A 160 6.56 -11.68 -10.09
CA VAL A 160 5.09 -11.72 -10.14
C VAL A 160 4.62 -12.11 -11.54
N GLU A 161 3.68 -13.05 -11.62
CA GLU A 161 2.97 -13.34 -12.86
C GLU A 161 1.75 -12.43 -12.95
N VAL A 162 1.65 -11.65 -14.02
CA VAL A 162 0.58 -10.67 -14.22
C VAL A 162 -0.14 -10.95 -15.53
N ILE A 163 -1.45 -11.05 -15.48
CA ILE A 163 -2.34 -11.04 -16.64
C ILE A 163 -3.08 -9.72 -16.62
N SER A 164 -3.05 -8.97 -17.72
CA SER A 164 -3.68 -7.65 -17.80
C SER A 164 -4.37 -7.45 -19.14
N LYS A 165 -5.55 -6.83 -19.12
CA LYS A 165 -6.31 -6.46 -20.31
C LYS A 165 -7.00 -5.12 -20.07
N THR A 166 -6.80 -4.19 -20.99
CA THR A 166 -7.55 -2.93 -21.04
C THR A 166 -8.71 -3.05 -22.03
N THR A 167 -9.66 -2.12 -21.98
CA THR A 167 -10.83 -2.08 -22.87
C THR A 167 -10.47 -2.09 -24.37
N ASP A 168 -9.34 -1.50 -24.72
CA ASP A 168 -8.89 -1.36 -26.10
C ASP A 168 -8.17 -2.62 -26.61
N MET A 169 -7.89 -3.58 -25.73
CA MET A 169 -7.11 -4.78 -26.04
C MET A 169 -8.02 -5.97 -26.42
N LYS A 170 -7.82 -6.51 -27.63
CA LYS A 170 -8.54 -7.72 -28.08
C LYS A 170 -8.19 -8.97 -27.27
N LYS A 171 -6.94 -9.11 -26.84
CA LYS A 171 -6.41 -10.24 -26.07
C LYS A 171 -5.66 -9.72 -24.85
N ALA A 172 -5.63 -10.50 -23.77
CA ALA A 172 -4.89 -10.16 -22.58
C ALA A 172 -3.40 -10.43 -22.76
N ILE A 173 -2.58 -9.64 -22.06
CA ILE A 173 -1.14 -9.85 -22.00
C ILE A 173 -0.83 -10.60 -20.71
N LYS A 174 -0.06 -11.67 -20.81
CA LYS A 174 0.48 -12.42 -19.68
C LYS A 174 1.99 -12.24 -19.64
N VAL A 175 2.54 -11.81 -18.50
CA VAL A 175 3.98 -11.59 -18.31
C VAL A 175 4.41 -12.03 -16.91
N THR A 176 5.70 -12.31 -16.75
CA THR A 176 6.35 -12.34 -15.44
C THR A 176 7.19 -11.08 -15.28
N VAL A 177 7.03 -10.35 -14.17
CA VAL A 177 7.83 -9.16 -13.86
C VAL A 177 8.76 -9.47 -12.70
N ASP A 178 10.06 -9.31 -12.94
CA ASP A 178 11.13 -9.38 -11.94
C ASP A 178 11.66 -7.99 -11.60
N VAL A 179 12.42 -7.87 -10.51
CA VAL A 179 13.09 -6.63 -10.10
C VAL A 179 14.59 -6.73 -10.37
N ASP A 180 15.13 -5.83 -11.20
CA ASP A 180 16.57 -5.55 -11.24
C ASP A 180 16.94 -4.78 -9.97
N ILE A 181 17.34 -5.52 -8.94
CA ILE A 181 17.72 -4.97 -7.63
C ILE A 181 18.87 -3.96 -7.75
N LYS A 182 19.79 -4.13 -8.70
CA LYS A 182 20.94 -3.20 -8.85
C LYS A 182 20.55 -1.88 -9.49
N ARG A 183 19.60 -1.90 -10.43
CA ARG A 183 19.19 -0.70 -11.20
C ARG A 183 17.87 -0.08 -10.76
N ASN A 184 17.13 -0.71 -9.85
CA ASN A 184 15.76 -0.33 -9.47
C ASN A 184 14.85 -0.22 -10.69
N ARG A 185 14.71 -1.32 -11.46
CA ARG A 185 13.86 -1.36 -12.65
C ARG A 185 13.15 -2.70 -12.77
N GLY A 186 11.92 -2.69 -13.29
CA GLY A 186 11.21 -3.92 -13.62
C GLY A 186 11.74 -4.57 -14.90
N LEU A 187 11.92 -5.89 -14.86
CA LEU A 187 12.32 -6.70 -16.01
C LEU A 187 11.17 -7.63 -16.41
N ILE A 188 10.76 -7.55 -17.66
CA ILE A 188 9.73 -8.43 -18.22
C ILE A 188 10.37 -9.77 -18.65
N LYS A 189 9.73 -10.87 -18.27
CA LYS A 189 10.01 -12.24 -18.69
C LYS A 189 8.72 -12.92 -19.17
N LYS A 190 8.84 -14.02 -19.93
CA LYS A 190 7.74 -14.90 -20.35
C LYS A 190 6.51 -14.13 -20.86
N LYS A 191 6.70 -13.29 -21.88
CA LYS A 191 5.65 -12.50 -22.49
C LYS A 191 4.81 -13.36 -23.43
N GLU A 192 3.51 -13.43 -23.15
CA GLU A 192 2.54 -14.19 -23.91
C GLU A 192 1.26 -13.36 -24.12
N THR A 193 0.48 -13.74 -25.13
CA THR A 193 -0.84 -13.14 -25.38
C THR A 193 -1.88 -14.25 -25.29
N ILE A 194 -2.82 -14.10 -24.35
CA ILE A 194 -3.81 -15.13 -24.04
C ILE A 194 -5.23 -14.63 -24.31
N LYS A 195 -6.14 -15.55 -24.60
CA LYS A 195 -7.58 -15.25 -24.59
C LYS A 195 -8.02 -15.14 -23.14
N TRP A 196 -8.69 -14.03 -22.82
CA TRP A 196 -9.29 -13.80 -21.52
C TRP A 196 -10.69 -13.23 -21.75
N ASP A 197 -11.69 -13.89 -21.18
CA ASP A 197 -13.10 -13.64 -21.51
C ASP A 197 -13.62 -12.34 -20.89
N LYS A 198 -12.93 -11.80 -19.88
CA LYS A 198 -13.26 -10.50 -19.27
C LYS A 198 -12.94 -9.33 -20.21
N PRO A 199 -13.74 -8.25 -20.22
CA PRO A 199 -13.49 -7.09 -21.09
C PRO A 199 -12.22 -6.32 -20.68
N HIS A 200 -12.01 -6.15 -19.38
CA HIS A 200 -10.86 -5.52 -18.77
C HIS A 200 -10.60 -6.13 -17.38
N GLY A 201 -9.42 -5.89 -16.84
CA GLY A 201 -9.05 -6.33 -15.50
C GLY A 201 -7.55 -6.56 -15.34
N LEU A 202 -7.16 -6.92 -14.13
CA LEU A 202 -5.82 -7.37 -13.83
C LEU A 202 -5.86 -8.58 -12.88
N HIS A 203 -5.01 -9.56 -13.14
CA HIS A 203 -4.74 -10.70 -12.27
C HIS A 203 -3.26 -10.70 -11.93
N ALA A 204 -2.93 -10.74 -10.64
CA ALA A 204 -1.57 -10.82 -10.13
C ALA A 204 -1.40 -12.05 -9.25
N LEU A 205 -0.39 -12.86 -9.58
CA LEU A 205 -0.05 -14.10 -8.90
C LEU A 205 1.39 -14.03 -8.37
N PHE A 206 1.51 -14.09 -7.05
CA PHE A 206 2.76 -14.13 -6.32
C PHE A 206 3.01 -15.54 -5.79
N ARG A 207 4.24 -16.03 -5.95
CA ARG A 207 4.70 -17.30 -5.38
C ARG A 207 5.78 -17.00 -4.35
N ILE A 208 5.45 -17.14 -3.07
CA ILE A 208 6.29 -16.68 -1.97
C ILE A 208 6.45 -17.78 -0.92
N VAL A 209 7.61 -17.83 -0.26
CA VAL A 209 7.74 -18.65 0.96
C VAL A 209 7.08 -17.90 2.12
N GLY A 210 6.16 -18.57 2.81
CA GLY A 210 5.34 -17.96 3.84
C GLY A 210 4.62 -18.96 4.74
N ARG A 211 3.73 -18.46 5.60
CA ARG A 211 2.84 -19.28 6.43
C ARG A 211 1.44 -18.70 6.43
N ILE A 212 0.44 -19.52 6.08
CA ILE A 212 -0.97 -19.12 6.11
C ILE A 212 -1.44 -19.03 7.57
N GLN A 213 -1.96 -17.86 7.95
CA GLN A 213 -2.64 -17.63 9.21
C GLN A 213 -4.07 -17.17 8.91
N LEU A 214 -5.08 -17.91 9.35
CA LEU A 214 -6.47 -17.61 8.99
C LEU A 214 -7.14 -16.60 9.94
N LYS A 215 -7.02 -16.81 11.26
CA LYS A 215 -7.62 -16.00 12.32
C LYS A 215 -6.56 -15.36 13.22
N GLY A 216 -6.96 -14.43 14.08
CA GLY A 216 -6.08 -13.74 15.02
C GLY A 216 -5.24 -12.64 14.36
N ASP A 217 -4.14 -12.28 15.00
CA ASP A 217 -3.22 -11.26 14.49
C ASP A 217 -2.47 -11.76 13.25
N GLY A 218 -2.54 -10.98 12.17
CA GLY A 218 -2.04 -11.41 10.87
C GLY A 218 -2.98 -12.38 10.14
N GLY A 219 -4.23 -12.54 10.61
CA GLY A 219 -5.23 -13.41 10.01
C GLY A 219 -5.74 -12.88 8.66
N LEU A 220 -5.70 -13.72 7.63
CA LEU A 220 -6.20 -13.39 6.30
C LEU A 220 -7.72 -13.17 6.28
N ILE A 221 -8.49 -13.91 7.09
CA ILE A 221 -9.95 -13.72 7.19
C ILE A 221 -10.24 -12.35 7.82
N THR A 222 -9.56 -12.03 8.93
CA THR A 222 -9.68 -10.74 9.62
C THR A 222 -9.39 -9.57 8.67
N TYR A 223 -8.38 -9.73 7.80
CA TYR A 223 -8.08 -8.73 6.77
C TYR A 223 -9.23 -8.55 5.79
N LEU A 224 -9.66 -9.64 5.14
CA LEU A 224 -10.64 -9.62 4.06
C LEU A 224 -12.00 -9.12 4.55
N GLU A 225 -12.46 -9.58 5.71
CA GLU A 225 -13.69 -9.10 6.35
C GLU A 225 -13.58 -7.62 6.74
N GLY A 226 -12.44 -7.20 7.30
CA GLY A 226 -12.18 -5.80 7.62
C GLY A 226 -12.16 -4.91 6.38
N THR A 227 -11.55 -5.38 5.29
CA THR A 227 -11.52 -4.68 4.00
C THR A 227 -12.93 -4.56 3.43
N ALA A 228 -13.73 -5.63 3.47
CA ALA A 228 -15.11 -5.55 3.03
C ALA A 228 -15.92 -4.54 3.86
N LEU A 229 -15.74 -4.52 5.19
CA LEU A 229 -16.47 -3.62 6.10
C LEU A 229 -16.34 -2.14 5.72
N VAL A 230 -15.11 -1.67 5.46
CA VAL A 230 -14.85 -0.26 5.10
C VAL A 230 -14.96 0.03 3.60
N ASN A 231 -15.35 -0.98 2.80
CA ASN A 231 -15.58 -0.86 1.36
C ASN A 231 -16.95 -1.46 1.01
N PRO A 232 -18.06 -0.75 1.33
CA PRO A 232 -19.43 -1.25 1.14
C PRO A 232 -19.78 -1.56 -0.32
N HIS A 233 -19.09 -0.93 -1.27
CA HIS A 233 -19.23 -1.12 -2.72
C HIS A 233 -18.45 -2.33 -3.27
N LEU A 234 -17.65 -3.02 -2.44
CA LEU A 234 -16.84 -4.17 -2.84
C LEU A 234 -17.68 -5.46 -2.89
N THR A 235 -17.61 -6.15 -4.02
CA THR A 235 -17.94 -7.58 -4.15
C THR A 235 -16.65 -8.38 -4.03
N LEU A 236 -16.57 -9.29 -3.08
CA LEU A 236 -15.36 -10.05 -2.77
C LEU A 236 -15.63 -11.55 -2.81
N HIS A 237 -14.89 -12.26 -3.65
CA HIS A 237 -14.87 -13.71 -3.70
C HIS A 237 -13.52 -14.19 -3.19
N TYR A 238 -13.49 -15.11 -2.22
CA TYR A 238 -12.21 -15.59 -1.73
C TYR A 238 -12.19 -17.07 -1.34
N LYS A 239 -11.03 -17.68 -1.56
CA LYS A 239 -10.71 -19.05 -1.16
C LYS A 239 -9.35 -19.06 -0.47
N LEU A 240 -9.29 -19.62 0.74
CA LEU A 240 -8.07 -19.65 1.57
C LEU A 240 -7.71 -21.10 1.92
N ALA A 241 -6.51 -21.52 1.55
CA ALA A 241 -6.03 -22.89 1.63
C ALA A 241 -7.05 -23.87 1.02
N ASP A 242 -7.42 -24.91 1.77
CA ASP A 242 -8.34 -25.96 1.35
C ASP A 242 -9.80 -25.67 1.77
N LYS A 243 -10.13 -24.43 2.13
CA LYS A 243 -11.50 -24.05 2.49
C LYS A 243 -12.37 -23.82 1.25
N GLU A 244 -13.68 -23.87 1.45
CA GLU A 244 -14.66 -23.52 0.43
C GLU A 244 -14.60 -22.04 0.03
N TRP A 245 -15.08 -21.76 -1.18
CA TRP A 245 -15.27 -20.40 -1.66
C TRP A 245 -16.25 -19.67 -0.75
N ARG A 246 -15.89 -18.42 -0.45
CA ARG A 246 -16.75 -17.47 0.26
C ARG A 246 -17.02 -16.28 -0.63
N HIS A 247 -18.26 -15.80 -0.57
CA HIS A 247 -18.74 -14.70 -1.38
C HIS A 247 -19.30 -13.63 -0.44
N ILE A 248 -18.81 -12.41 -0.59
CA ILE A 248 -19.29 -11.23 0.12
C ILE A 248 -19.83 -10.28 -0.94
N GLU A 249 -21.14 -10.12 -0.97
CA GLU A 249 -21.81 -9.18 -1.86
C GLU A 249 -21.62 -7.74 -1.40
N LYS A 250 -21.59 -6.82 -2.37
CA LYS A 250 -21.62 -5.38 -2.10
C LYS A 250 -22.98 -4.97 -1.53
N VAL A 251 -22.96 -4.00 -0.63
CA VAL A 251 -24.17 -3.38 -0.06
C VAL A 251 -24.43 -1.99 -0.62
N SER A 252 -23.39 -1.29 -1.08
CA SER A 252 -23.53 -0.05 -1.84
C SER A 252 -23.50 -0.33 -3.34
N LYS A 253 -24.40 0.32 -4.08
CA LYS A 253 -24.47 0.28 -5.55
C LYS A 253 -23.74 1.45 -6.21
N GLU A 254 -23.21 2.38 -5.43
CA GLU A 254 -22.52 3.56 -5.94
C GLU A 254 -21.04 3.51 -5.54
N PRO A 255 -20.11 3.81 -6.49
CA PRO A 255 -18.70 3.93 -6.17
C PRO A 255 -18.46 5.17 -5.29
N PRO A 256 -17.46 5.14 -4.40
CA PRO A 256 -17.13 6.29 -3.57
C PRO A 256 -16.64 7.47 -4.42
N VAL A 257 -17.04 8.68 -4.03
CA VAL A 257 -16.59 9.90 -4.69
C VAL A 257 -15.17 10.23 -4.25
N ILE A 258 -14.19 9.92 -5.11
CA ILE A 258 -12.79 10.27 -4.84
C ILE A 258 -12.61 11.80 -4.92
N PRO A 259 -12.12 12.45 -3.87
CA PRO A 259 -11.88 13.89 -3.89
C PRO A 259 -10.74 14.25 -4.85
N PRO A 260 -10.78 15.44 -5.48
CA PRO A 260 -9.71 15.90 -6.35
C PRO A 260 -8.40 16.09 -5.58
N ALA A 261 -7.28 15.98 -6.31
CA ALA A 261 -5.97 16.31 -5.78
C ALA A 261 -5.93 17.75 -5.26
N THR A 262 -5.31 17.95 -4.09
CA THR A 262 -5.15 19.29 -3.50
C THR A 262 -3.68 19.66 -3.41
N LEU A 263 -3.40 20.94 -3.63
CA LEU A 263 -2.05 21.49 -3.44
C LEU A 263 -1.69 21.47 -1.95
N PRO A 264 -0.42 21.21 -1.62
CA PRO A 264 0.04 21.20 -0.24
C PRO A 264 -0.15 22.58 0.41
N HIS A 265 -0.37 22.59 1.72
CA HIS A 265 -0.38 23.83 2.49
C HIS A 265 1.06 24.19 2.88
N PRO A 266 1.50 25.46 2.85
CA PRO A 266 2.90 25.81 3.10
C PRO A 266 3.42 25.34 4.47
N HIS A 267 2.57 25.40 5.50
CA HIS A 267 2.92 24.94 6.85
C HIS A 267 3.13 23.42 6.97
N THR A 268 2.79 22.64 5.95
CA THR A 268 3.01 21.18 5.95
C THR A 268 4.42 20.79 5.50
N MET A 269 5.17 21.70 4.88
CA MET A 269 6.51 21.41 4.36
C MET A 269 7.60 21.76 5.35
N LYS A 270 8.69 20.99 5.31
CA LYS A 270 9.98 21.36 5.91
C LYS A 270 10.78 22.24 4.95
N LEU A 271 11.80 22.94 5.46
CA LEU A 271 12.64 23.84 4.64
C LEU A 271 13.22 23.15 3.39
N GLY A 272 13.78 21.94 3.54
CA GLY A 272 14.36 21.22 2.41
C GLY A 272 13.32 20.78 1.36
N GLU A 273 12.12 20.41 1.81
CA GLU A 273 11.00 20.09 0.92
C GLU A 273 10.50 21.33 0.18
N PHE A 274 10.41 22.46 0.88
CA PHE A 274 10.07 23.75 0.30
C PHE A 274 11.05 24.15 -0.81
N ILE A 275 12.36 24.05 -0.56
CA ILE A 275 13.41 24.37 -1.55
C ILE A 275 13.32 23.41 -2.75
N SER A 276 13.20 22.11 -2.49
CA SER A 276 13.10 21.10 -3.56
C SER A 276 11.85 21.32 -4.41
N HIS A 277 10.73 21.68 -3.78
CA HIS A 277 9.51 22.04 -4.49
C HIS A 277 9.69 23.32 -5.28
N ALA A 278 10.36 24.33 -4.71
CA ALA A 278 10.65 25.59 -5.38
C ALA A 278 11.47 25.37 -6.66
N HIS A 279 12.41 24.41 -6.68
CA HIS A 279 13.18 24.08 -7.88
C HIS A 279 12.33 23.51 -9.04
N LEU A 280 11.17 22.92 -8.75
CA LEU A 280 10.21 22.53 -9.81
C LEU A 280 9.62 23.75 -10.54
N PHE A 281 9.78 24.94 -9.97
CA PHE A 281 9.24 26.22 -10.42
C PHE A 281 10.35 27.26 -10.70
N ASP A 282 11.58 26.80 -10.99
CA ASP A 282 12.80 27.63 -11.10
C ASP A 282 12.64 28.94 -11.90
N LYS A 283 11.88 28.89 -13.00
CA LYS A 283 11.74 30.01 -13.96
C LYS A 283 10.71 31.05 -13.57
N VAL A 284 9.89 30.82 -12.54
CA VAL A 284 8.83 31.75 -12.13
C VAL A 284 9.24 32.63 -10.95
N ALA A 285 8.54 33.76 -10.78
CA ALA A 285 8.71 34.63 -9.62
C ALA A 285 8.14 33.98 -8.35
N LEU A 286 8.69 34.32 -7.18
CA LEU A 286 8.25 33.78 -5.88
C LEU A 286 6.75 33.94 -5.65
N SER A 287 6.18 35.10 -5.99
CA SER A 287 4.74 35.36 -5.85
C SER A 287 3.86 34.43 -6.71
N VAL A 288 4.34 34.07 -7.92
CA VAL A 288 3.64 33.13 -8.81
C VAL A 288 3.77 31.73 -8.26
N PHE A 289 5.00 31.32 -7.91
CA PHE A 289 5.27 30.03 -7.29
C PHE A 289 4.40 29.78 -6.05
N LEU A 290 4.32 30.75 -5.13
CA LEU A 290 3.53 30.59 -3.92
C LEU A 290 2.04 30.37 -4.25
N LYS A 291 1.51 31.08 -5.25
CA LYS A 291 0.10 30.93 -5.68
C LYS A 291 -0.18 29.63 -6.43
N THR A 292 0.76 29.14 -7.23
CA THR A 292 0.57 27.94 -8.07
C THR A 292 0.98 26.65 -7.37
N GLY A 293 1.95 26.72 -6.47
CA GLY A 293 2.52 25.55 -5.78
C GLY A 293 1.79 25.20 -4.48
N PHE A 294 1.07 26.14 -3.87
CA PHE A 294 0.45 25.94 -2.56
C PHE A 294 -1.04 26.27 -2.54
N SER A 295 -1.75 25.59 -1.65
CA SER A 295 -3.14 25.93 -1.35
C SER A 295 -3.23 27.17 -0.45
N LYS A 296 -4.36 27.89 -0.56
CA LYS A 296 -4.73 29.01 0.32
C LYS A 296 -3.78 30.23 0.30
N ILE A 297 -3.00 30.39 -0.77
CA ILE A 297 -2.24 31.62 -1.02
C ILE A 297 -3.09 32.61 -1.81
N SER A 298 -3.51 33.68 -1.14
CA SER A 298 -4.25 34.80 -1.74
C SER A 298 -3.38 36.06 -1.82
N LYS A 299 -3.86 37.12 -2.48
CA LYS A 299 -3.18 38.42 -2.45
C LYS A 299 -3.02 38.94 -1.01
N LYS A 300 -4.07 38.82 -0.18
CA LYS A 300 -4.04 39.17 1.24
C LYS A 300 -2.91 38.43 1.98
N THR A 301 -2.75 37.14 1.73
CA THR A 301 -1.70 36.33 2.34
C THR A 301 -0.29 36.82 1.96
N LEU A 302 -0.09 37.23 0.69
CA LEU A 302 1.18 37.81 0.26
C LEU A 302 1.44 39.17 0.93
N ASP A 303 0.40 39.99 1.10
CA ASP A 303 0.51 41.28 1.82
C ASP A 303 0.85 41.05 3.29
N ASP A 304 0.31 40.00 3.93
CA ASP A 304 0.65 39.63 5.30
C ASP A 304 2.08 39.09 5.42
N PHE A 305 2.62 38.40 4.41
CA PHE A 305 4.04 38.07 4.36
C PHE A 305 4.93 39.31 4.34
N LEU A 306 4.55 40.34 3.57
CA LEU A 306 5.29 41.62 3.54
C LEU A 306 5.29 42.29 4.92
N LYS A 307 4.14 42.34 5.60
CA LYS A 307 4.01 42.89 6.96
C LYS A 307 4.87 42.12 7.97
N ASN A 308 4.98 40.80 7.81
CA ASN A 308 5.78 39.93 8.67
C ASN A 308 7.28 39.90 8.32
N GLY A 309 7.75 40.81 7.45
CA GLY A 309 9.18 41.04 7.21
C GLY A 309 9.75 40.40 5.95
N LEU A 310 8.91 39.96 5.02
CA LEU A 310 9.36 39.55 3.68
C LEU A 310 9.69 40.79 2.83
N PRO A 311 10.92 40.94 2.29
CA PRO A 311 11.22 42.03 1.38
C PRO A 311 10.43 41.94 0.07
N SER A 312 9.85 43.06 -0.37
CA SER A 312 9.07 43.14 -1.62
C SER A 312 9.89 42.82 -2.88
N SER A 313 11.20 43.04 -2.84
CA SER A 313 12.14 42.65 -3.89
C SER A 313 12.18 41.14 -4.12
N LEU A 314 12.04 40.33 -3.06
CA LEU A 314 12.08 38.86 -3.17
C LEU A 314 10.82 38.31 -3.85
N LEU A 315 9.65 38.95 -3.71
CA LEU A 315 8.41 38.48 -4.34
C LEU A 315 8.45 38.48 -5.87
N LYS A 316 9.25 39.38 -6.45
CA LYS A 316 9.43 39.54 -7.90
C LYS A 316 10.64 38.78 -8.43
N LYS A 317 11.58 38.43 -7.55
CA LYS A 317 12.78 37.65 -7.88
C LYS A 317 12.40 36.22 -8.26
N LYS A 318 13.13 35.66 -9.22
CA LYS A 318 12.93 34.29 -9.70
C LYS A 318 13.43 33.29 -8.67
N VAL A 319 12.71 32.18 -8.53
CA VAL A 319 12.99 31.16 -7.51
C VAL A 319 14.40 30.60 -7.63
N GLN A 320 14.86 30.29 -8.84
CA GLN A 320 16.22 29.76 -9.10
C GLN A 320 17.38 30.66 -8.62
N SER A 321 17.12 31.95 -8.37
CA SER A 321 18.15 32.93 -8.03
C SER A 321 18.27 33.20 -6.53
N PHE A 322 17.50 32.48 -5.71
CA PHE A 322 17.58 32.61 -4.27
C PHE A 322 18.79 31.88 -3.68
N THR A 323 19.44 32.55 -2.75
CA THR A 323 20.45 31.97 -1.86
C THR A 323 19.79 31.20 -0.72
N ASP A 324 20.53 30.30 -0.08
CA ASP A 324 20.04 29.54 1.09
C ASP A 324 19.55 30.43 2.24
N ILE A 325 20.19 31.61 2.41
CA ILE A 325 19.80 32.60 3.43
C ILE A 325 18.43 33.21 3.07
N GLU A 326 18.23 33.55 1.80
CA GLU A 326 16.94 34.04 1.31
C GLU A 326 15.84 32.99 1.47
N TYR A 327 16.11 31.72 1.12
CA TYR A 327 15.17 30.62 1.32
C TYR A 327 14.78 30.44 2.79
N LYS A 328 15.76 30.45 3.70
CA LYS A 328 15.50 30.37 5.15
C LYS A 328 14.62 31.53 5.62
N LYS A 329 14.92 32.76 5.18
CA LYS A 329 14.15 33.94 5.55
C LYS A 329 12.72 33.87 5.03
N ILE A 330 12.53 33.50 3.76
CA ILE A 330 11.21 33.30 3.15
C ILE A 330 10.42 32.24 3.94
N PHE A 331 11.03 31.09 4.19
CA PHE A 331 10.37 29.98 4.90
C PHE A 331 10.01 30.35 6.34
N GLN A 332 10.88 31.04 7.08
CA GLN A 332 10.58 31.52 8.43
C GLN A 332 9.39 32.47 8.46
N VAL A 333 9.31 33.40 7.51
CA VAL A 333 8.17 34.33 7.41
C VAL A 333 6.88 33.56 7.10
N ILE A 334 6.92 32.59 6.19
CA ILE A 334 5.76 31.75 5.86
C ILE A 334 5.28 30.99 7.11
N GLN A 335 6.18 30.36 7.85
CA GLN A 335 5.84 29.59 9.06
C GLN A 335 5.31 30.48 10.20
N LYS A 336 5.82 31.72 10.32
CA LYS A 336 5.34 32.69 11.32
C LYS A 336 3.98 33.29 10.96
N THR A 337 3.64 33.36 9.67
CA THR A 337 2.42 34.02 9.21
C THR A 337 1.21 33.11 9.39
N GLU A 338 0.19 33.61 10.07
CA GLU A 338 -1.09 32.92 10.21
C GLU A 338 -1.83 32.87 8.86
N MET A 339 -2.26 31.69 8.45
CA MET A 339 -2.89 31.44 7.16
C MET A 339 -4.24 30.77 7.33
N ALA A 340 -5.11 30.94 6.33
CA ALA A 340 -6.38 30.25 6.30
C ALA A 340 -6.15 28.73 6.18
N ASN A 341 -6.86 27.98 7.02
CA ASN A 341 -6.84 26.52 7.01
C ASN A 341 -7.08 25.92 5.60
N PRO A 342 -6.43 24.78 5.28
CA PRO A 342 -6.67 24.08 4.03
C PRO A 342 -8.12 23.61 3.93
N THR A 343 -8.55 23.28 2.71
CA THR A 343 -9.92 22.78 2.50
C THR A 343 -10.08 21.40 3.14
N THR A 344 -11.22 21.18 3.79
CA THR A 344 -11.61 19.86 4.31
C THR A 344 -12.19 18.94 3.23
N ARG A 345 -12.35 19.39 1.99
CA ARG A 345 -12.97 18.63 0.90
C ARG A 345 -12.10 17.49 0.34
N SER A 346 -10.84 17.39 0.76
CA SER A 346 -9.92 16.34 0.32
C SER A 346 -9.96 15.06 1.16
N VAL A 347 -10.73 15.05 2.25
CA VAL A 347 -10.95 13.83 3.03
C VAL A 347 -11.94 12.91 2.32
N LEU A 348 -11.80 11.62 2.58
CA LEU A 348 -12.68 10.58 2.06
C LEU A 348 -13.24 9.80 3.24
N THR A 349 -14.56 9.64 3.27
CA THR A 349 -15.32 8.93 4.30
C THR A 349 -15.94 7.67 3.72
N VAL A 350 -16.22 6.68 4.56
CA VAL A 350 -17.11 5.56 4.20
C VAL A 350 -18.56 6.04 4.16
N GLY A 351 -18.95 6.90 5.11
CA GLY A 351 -20.30 7.42 5.30
C GLY A 351 -21.10 6.58 6.30
N GLU A 352 -21.95 7.25 7.08
CA GLU A 352 -22.74 6.61 8.16
C GLU A 352 -23.67 5.52 7.63
N GLU A 353 -24.40 5.80 6.54
CA GLU A 353 -25.35 4.87 5.91
C GLU A 353 -24.62 3.64 5.35
N ALA A 354 -23.59 3.87 4.53
CA ALA A 354 -22.87 2.78 3.87
C ALA A 354 -22.11 1.89 4.88
N LEU A 355 -21.53 2.49 5.93
CA LEU A 355 -20.89 1.74 7.02
C LEU A 355 -21.92 0.96 7.85
N SER A 356 -23.11 1.50 8.07
CA SER A 356 -24.22 0.80 8.75
C SER A 356 -24.63 -0.46 8.01
N HIS A 357 -24.82 -0.38 6.68
CA HIS A 357 -25.13 -1.55 5.86
C HIS A 357 -24.00 -2.59 5.86
N SER A 358 -22.73 -2.15 5.85
CA SER A 358 -21.59 -3.05 5.96
C SER A 358 -21.54 -3.80 7.30
N ILE A 359 -21.97 -3.17 8.40
CA ILE A 359 -22.01 -3.82 9.73
C ILE A 359 -23.08 -4.90 9.76
N GLN A 360 -24.26 -4.64 9.22
CA GLN A 360 -25.35 -5.62 9.13
C GLN A 360 -24.97 -6.85 8.29
N ARG A 361 -24.04 -6.69 7.34
CA ARG A 361 -23.50 -7.80 6.55
C ARG A 361 -22.58 -8.73 7.36
N ILE A 362 -21.96 -8.26 8.45
CA ILE A 362 -21.04 -9.09 9.26
C ILE A 362 -21.82 -10.14 10.06
N GLY A 363 -23.01 -9.81 10.52
CA GLY A 363 -23.87 -10.70 11.29
C GLY A 363 -25.05 -9.94 11.88
N GLU A 364 -25.96 -10.68 12.51
CA GLU A 364 -27.11 -10.07 13.17
C GLU A 364 -26.65 -9.27 14.39
N VAL A 365 -27.12 -8.03 14.46
CA VAL A 365 -26.81 -7.08 15.54
C VAL A 365 -28.08 -6.80 16.33
N ASP A 366 -27.96 -6.72 17.65
CA ASP A 366 -29.04 -6.21 18.50
C ASP A 366 -28.96 -4.70 18.71
N PHE A 367 -27.77 -4.14 18.53
CA PHE A 367 -27.49 -2.72 18.61
C PHE A 367 -26.32 -2.36 17.71
N PHE A 368 -26.46 -1.29 16.94
CA PHE A 368 -25.33 -0.63 16.30
C PHE A 368 -25.52 0.89 16.27
N SER A 369 -24.42 1.62 16.29
CA SER A 369 -24.39 3.06 16.12
C SER A 369 -23.17 3.44 15.32
N VAL A 370 -23.36 4.28 14.30
CA VAL A 370 -22.29 4.79 13.44
C VAL A 370 -22.33 6.31 13.47
N ILE A 371 -21.16 6.95 13.60
CA ILE A 371 -21.03 8.40 13.58
C ILE A 371 -19.85 8.83 12.71
N THR A 372 -20.08 9.80 11.85
CA THR A 372 -19.07 10.49 11.06
C THR A 372 -18.91 11.91 11.59
N ARG A 373 -17.75 12.21 12.18
CA ARG A 373 -17.48 13.56 12.70
C ARG A 373 -17.29 14.54 11.54
N LYS A 374 -17.59 15.82 11.78
CA LYS A 374 -17.22 16.89 10.84
C LYS A 374 -15.69 16.91 10.68
N PRO A 375 -15.14 16.99 9.44
CA PRO A 375 -13.71 17.05 9.23
C PRO A 375 -13.05 18.22 9.97
N ARG A 376 -11.86 18.00 10.52
CA ARG A 376 -11.04 19.01 11.21
C ARG A 376 -9.64 19.08 10.62
N ILE A 377 -8.91 20.13 10.95
CA ILE A 377 -7.51 20.28 10.57
C ILE A 377 -6.64 19.83 11.74
N CYS A 378 -5.71 18.93 11.49
CA CYS A 378 -4.67 18.48 12.41
C CYS A 378 -3.33 18.62 11.69
N ASP A 379 -2.36 19.33 12.29
CA ASP A 379 -1.05 19.62 11.68
C ASP A 379 -1.16 20.11 10.22
N ASN A 380 -2.08 21.04 9.97
CA ASN A 380 -2.34 21.61 8.64
C ASN A 380 -2.76 20.57 7.58
N LYS A 381 -3.31 19.43 8.02
CA LYS A 381 -3.90 18.39 7.16
C LYS A 381 -5.36 18.16 7.55
N PRO A 382 -6.26 18.02 6.58
CA PRO A 382 -7.64 17.70 6.88
C PRO A 382 -7.77 16.22 7.27
N VAL A 383 -8.48 15.97 8.37
CA VAL A 383 -8.72 14.64 8.95
C VAL A 383 -10.20 14.50 9.29
N VAL A 384 -10.74 13.32 9.06
CA VAL A 384 -12.09 12.92 9.45
C VAL A 384 -12.01 11.62 10.23
N VAL A 385 -12.84 11.48 11.25
CA VAL A 385 -12.92 10.26 12.08
C VAL A 385 -14.34 9.74 12.01
N GLU A 386 -14.44 8.46 11.68
CA GLU A 386 -15.67 7.67 11.68
C GLU A 386 -15.56 6.64 12.79
N THR A 387 -16.64 6.45 13.55
CA THR A 387 -16.67 5.49 14.66
C THR A 387 -17.95 4.68 14.56
N ALA A 388 -17.81 3.37 14.69
CA ALA A 388 -18.92 2.43 14.74
C ALA A 388 -18.80 1.55 15.97
N VAL A 389 -19.91 1.34 16.65
CA VAL A 389 -20.07 0.37 17.73
C VAL A 389 -21.19 -0.57 17.33
N ALA A 390 -20.94 -1.87 17.42
CA ALA A 390 -21.92 -2.89 17.11
C ALA A 390 -21.85 -4.01 18.16
N ARG A 391 -23.01 -4.48 18.61
CA ARG A 391 -23.15 -5.64 19.47
C ARG A 391 -23.84 -6.74 18.66
N LEU A 392 -23.11 -7.82 18.43
CA LEU A 392 -23.55 -8.96 17.63
C LEU A 392 -24.35 -9.92 18.52
N LEU A 393 -25.43 -10.50 17.98
CA LEU A 393 -26.26 -11.49 18.67
C LEU A 393 -25.55 -12.83 18.87
N GLU A 394 -24.60 -13.16 18.00
CA GLU A 394 -23.80 -14.38 18.15
C GLU A 394 -22.94 -14.32 19.43
N LYS A 395 -23.27 -15.19 20.39
CA LYS A 395 -22.44 -15.43 21.57
C LYS A 395 -21.06 -15.91 21.11
N SER A 396 -20.03 -15.07 21.24
CA SER A 396 -18.68 -15.61 21.42
C SER A 396 -18.76 -16.67 22.52
N PRO A 397 -18.14 -17.86 22.34
CA PRO A 397 -18.16 -18.87 23.38
C PRO A 397 -17.71 -18.20 24.68
N ALA A 398 -18.48 -18.41 25.74
CA ALA A 398 -18.33 -17.79 27.04
C ALA A 398 -16.96 -18.12 27.65
N SER A 399 -15.91 -17.46 27.18
CA SER A 399 -14.71 -17.22 27.96
C SER A 399 -15.05 -16.05 28.88
N GLU A 400 -14.80 -16.22 30.17
CA GLU A 400 -15.15 -15.31 31.28
C GLU A 400 -14.61 -13.85 31.16
N ASN A 401 -13.97 -13.50 30.04
CA ASN A 401 -13.61 -12.15 29.67
C ASN A 401 -14.39 -11.73 28.43
N ILE A 402 -15.34 -10.79 28.59
CA ILE A 402 -15.98 -10.11 27.46
C ILE A 402 -14.90 -9.26 26.78
N VAL A 403 -14.22 -9.83 25.78
CA VAL A 403 -13.20 -9.10 25.02
C VAL A 403 -13.90 -8.23 23.98
N VAL A 404 -13.94 -6.92 24.21
CA VAL A 404 -14.32 -5.94 23.18
C VAL A 404 -13.36 -6.10 21.99
N ARG A 405 -13.90 -6.45 20.82
CA ARG A 405 -13.10 -6.56 19.59
C ARG A 405 -12.94 -5.18 18.95
N LEU A 406 -11.77 -4.56 19.15
CA LEU A 406 -11.40 -3.31 18.48
C LEU A 406 -10.89 -3.57 17.05
N MET A 407 -11.60 -3.05 16.06
CA MET A 407 -11.14 -3.00 14.66
C MET A 407 -10.70 -1.56 14.34
N ARG A 408 -9.48 -1.41 13.81
CA ARG A 408 -8.88 -0.11 13.50
C ARG A 408 -8.66 0.02 12.01
N PHE A 409 -8.88 1.23 11.49
CA PHE A 409 -8.76 1.52 10.07
C PHE A 409 -8.06 2.86 9.86
N ALA A 410 -7.26 2.96 8.81
CA ALA A 410 -6.72 4.22 8.33
C ALA A 410 -6.90 4.28 6.81
N ASN A 411 -7.48 5.37 6.28
CA ASN A 411 -7.76 5.54 4.86
C ASN A 411 -8.44 4.32 4.19
N ARG A 412 -9.40 3.69 4.89
CA ARG A 412 -10.12 2.46 4.48
C ARG A 412 -9.23 1.22 4.33
N VAL A 413 -8.11 1.18 5.05
CA VAL A 413 -7.21 0.02 5.16
C VAL A 413 -7.28 -0.54 6.59
N PRO A 414 -7.56 -1.84 6.79
CA PRO A 414 -7.54 -2.47 8.11
C PRO A 414 -6.14 -2.52 8.73
N LEU A 415 -6.03 -2.15 10.01
CA LEU A 415 -4.78 -2.18 10.79
C LEU A 415 -4.77 -3.37 11.75
N GLN A 416 -4.01 -4.42 11.41
CA GLN A 416 -3.97 -5.65 12.20
C GLN A 416 -2.87 -5.73 13.25
N PHE A 417 -1.74 -5.06 13.02
CA PHE A 417 -0.56 -5.13 13.88
C PHE A 417 -0.45 -3.92 14.82
N ASP A 418 0.41 -4.04 15.83
CA ASP A 418 0.82 -2.96 16.73
C ASP A 418 -0.36 -2.25 17.41
N LYS A 419 -1.29 -3.04 17.95
CA LYS A 419 -2.52 -2.54 18.61
C LYS A 419 -2.20 -1.66 19.82
N SER A 420 -1.28 -2.09 20.68
CA SER A 420 -0.94 -1.40 21.92
C SER A 420 -0.23 -0.06 21.73
N ALA A 421 0.42 0.15 20.58
CA ALA A 421 1.12 1.39 20.26
C ALA A 421 0.25 2.35 19.43
N CYS A 422 -1.01 2.00 19.16
CA CYS A 422 -1.90 2.83 18.37
C CYS A 422 -2.52 3.93 19.22
N ALA A 423 -2.74 5.10 18.62
CA ALA A 423 -3.45 6.20 19.26
C ALA A 423 -4.97 5.95 19.42
N ILE A 424 -5.52 4.94 18.73
CA ILE A 424 -6.89 4.42 18.89
C ILE A 424 -6.82 3.26 19.89
#